data_AF-A2EIK2-F1
#
_entry.id   AF-A2EIK2-F1
#
_cell.length_a   1.000
_cell.length_b   1.000
_cell.length_c   1.000
_cell.angle_alpha   90.00
_cell.angle_beta   90.00
_cell.angle_gamma   90.00
#
_symmetry.space_group_name_H-M   'P 1'
#
loop_
_entity.id
_entity.type
_entity.pdbx_description
1 polymer ?
#
loop_
_entity_poly.entity_id
_entity_poly.type
_entity_poly.pdbx_seq_one_letter_code
_entity_poly.pdbx_strand_id
1 'polypeptide(L)'
;MLSSTSGHSFYEVVRIAMQELGIPYKENDNDAICVWWDTIKDQDYFRSLTPWQVVNRLPNVNIICRKAPFVRAVQRIQKFFPSNFTFLPKSYILPLQKEPFMSQVNKHNKTYIVKPDNGALGQGIVVINPSDQYQVTNHLSVAQEYKNSYLIDGYKFDLRIYCLVIAAEKPEIYVYHDGIARFCSAPANSGNQFGQLTNTAVNIKNPSVTAESITHIVSDVFADLKRKGANIDKLWLDIENAMALTVLSAAPFIMNGSRYQCPMIGYPRCFQLLGFDVLLDENLKPWILEVNYRPSLEYGTQAEKNLKIKMLKELMSIAFPHQSAEEAVRQMKHPIHNDSWKIYISKHKNIGEDSLNKRQNAERNTKFVHVFPNPSPERSQWNAVYELSMSLPSEIGNCWNLPREIPSTYKPIMINCQQQQSERSPHSSSENTPKDKKVNSIIHSKKIIQPKVKSNQQSFHRKL
;
A
#
# COMPACT_ATOMS: atom_id res chain seq x y z
N MET A 1 8.63 -21.72 -18.62
CA MET A 1 7.79 -21.69 -17.40
C MET A 1 8.48 -20.79 -16.40
N LEU A 2 7.74 -19.93 -15.68
CA LEU A 2 8.30 -19.09 -14.60
C LEU A 2 8.63 -19.94 -13.38
N SER A 3 9.58 -19.55 -12.53
CA SER A 3 9.81 -20.19 -11.23
C SER A 3 9.82 -19.19 -10.08
N SER A 4 9.55 -19.71 -8.88
CA SER A 4 9.65 -18.97 -7.61
C SER A 4 10.73 -19.57 -6.73
N THR A 5 11.42 -18.71 -5.96
CA THR A 5 12.56 -19.09 -5.11
C THR A 5 12.57 -18.42 -3.75
N SER A 6 13.43 -18.97 -2.88
CA SER A 6 14.01 -18.34 -1.67
C SER A 6 13.01 -17.61 -0.79
N GLY A 7 11.79 -18.12 -0.72
CA GLY A 7 10.68 -17.47 -0.09
C GLY A 7 9.91 -18.48 0.71
N HIS A 8 9.91 -18.36 2.04
CA HIS A 8 9.14 -19.29 2.85
C HIS A 8 7.64 -19.04 2.60
N SER A 9 7.07 -19.79 1.65
CA SER A 9 5.64 -19.78 1.39
C SER A 9 4.97 -20.83 2.27
N PHE A 10 4.37 -20.36 3.35
CA PHE A 10 3.69 -21.18 4.34
C PHE A 10 2.22 -21.42 3.95
N TYR A 11 1.58 -20.45 3.30
CA TYR A 11 0.16 -20.54 2.99
C TYR A 11 -0.12 -21.49 1.83
N GLU A 12 -1.00 -22.47 2.05
CA GLU A 12 -1.39 -23.47 1.06
C GLU A 12 -1.93 -22.83 -0.23
N VAL A 13 -2.77 -21.80 -0.12
CA VAL A 13 -3.39 -21.12 -1.27
C VAL A 13 -2.37 -20.45 -2.19
N VAL A 14 -1.22 -20.03 -1.68
CA VAL A 14 -0.13 -19.47 -2.50
C VAL A 14 0.51 -20.57 -3.34
N ARG A 15 0.81 -21.72 -2.72
CA ARG A 15 1.39 -22.88 -3.42
C ARG A 15 0.44 -23.42 -4.49
N ILE A 16 -0.87 -23.51 -4.19
CA ILE A 16 -1.88 -23.92 -5.16
C ILE A 16 -1.95 -22.93 -6.33
N ALA A 17 -2.01 -21.62 -6.05
CA ALA A 17 -2.04 -20.59 -7.10
C ALA A 17 -0.81 -20.66 -8.02
N MET A 18 0.39 -20.84 -7.45
CA MET A 18 1.62 -21.02 -8.23
C MET A 18 1.57 -22.30 -9.08
N GLN A 19 1.12 -23.42 -8.51
CA GLN A 19 0.99 -24.69 -9.22
C GLN A 19 0.00 -24.59 -10.39
N GLU A 20 -1.17 -23.98 -10.19
CA GLU A 20 -2.17 -23.78 -11.24
C GLU A 20 -1.72 -22.82 -12.35
N LEU A 21 -0.76 -21.94 -12.08
CA LEU A 21 -0.11 -21.09 -13.08
C LEU A 21 1.11 -21.75 -13.75
N GLY A 22 1.48 -22.97 -13.34
CA GLY A 22 2.69 -23.64 -13.83
C GLY A 22 3.97 -22.93 -13.39
N ILE A 23 3.98 -22.34 -12.18
CA ILE A 23 5.13 -21.69 -11.57
C ILE A 23 5.77 -22.65 -10.55
N PRO A 24 6.75 -23.50 -10.94
CA PRO A 24 7.49 -24.32 -9.99
C PRO A 24 8.12 -23.49 -8.87
N TYR A 25 7.93 -23.94 -7.64
CA TYR A 25 8.65 -23.45 -6.46
C TYR A 25 9.91 -24.29 -6.25
N LYS A 26 11.07 -23.63 -6.17
CA LYS A 26 12.37 -24.26 -5.89
C LYS A 26 13.14 -23.41 -4.88
N GLU A 27 13.56 -24.01 -3.77
CA GLU A 27 14.39 -23.29 -2.80
C GLU A 27 15.78 -23.01 -3.37
N ASN A 28 16.30 -21.80 -3.11
CA ASN A 28 17.65 -21.37 -3.48
C ASN A 28 17.96 -21.40 -5.00
N ASP A 29 16.94 -21.33 -5.86
CA ASP A 29 17.09 -21.12 -7.31
C ASP A 29 17.37 -19.63 -7.58
N ASN A 30 18.63 -19.22 -7.72
CA ASN A 30 19.00 -17.83 -8.00
C ASN A 30 18.54 -17.34 -9.39
N ASP A 31 18.22 -18.26 -10.30
CA ASP A 31 17.79 -17.94 -11.66
C ASP A 31 16.28 -17.72 -11.76
N ALA A 32 15.54 -18.01 -10.69
CA ALA A 32 14.11 -17.74 -10.61
C ALA A 32 13.81 -16.23 -10.67
N ILE A 33 12.69 -15.89 -11.30
CA ILE A 33 12.20 -14.51 -11.34
C ILE A 33 11.50 -14.12 -10.04
N CYS A 34 10.63 -14.97 -9.48
CA CYS A 34 9.82 -14.58 -8.33
C CYS A 34 10.50 -14.93 -7.01
N VAL A 35 10.53 -13.98 -6.07
CA VAL A 35 10.92 -14.21 -4.67
C VAL A 35 9.71 -13.94 -3.78
N TRP A 36 9.12 -15.00 -3.23
CA TRP A 36 7.86 -14.91 -2.50
C TRP A 36 7.99 -15.15 -0.99
N TRP A 37 7.94 -14.09 -0.19
CA TRP A 37 7.97 -14.20 1.26
C TRP A 37 6.56 -14.23 1.84
N ASP A 38 6.22 -15.23 2.66
CA ASP A 38 5.05 -15.14 3.55
C ASP A 38 5.42 -14.61 4.94
N THR A 39 6.69 -14.63 5.33
CA THR A 39 7.12 -14.28 6.70
C THR A 39 7.21 -12.77 6.92
N ILE A 40 7.05 -12.37 8.19
CA ILE A 40 7.11 -10.99 8.68
C ILE A 40 8.48 -10.65 9.29
N LYS A 41 9.37 -11.63 9.54
CA LYS A 41 10.60 -11.36 10.30
C LYS A 41 11.31 -10.13 9.74
N ASP A 42 11.71 -9.20 10.60
CA ASP A 42 12.49 -8.03 10.21
C ASP A 42 13.81 -8.53 9.64
N GLN A 43 13.83 -8.69 8.32
CA GLN A 43 14.93 -9.21 7.55
C GLN A 43 15.10 -8.34 6.31
N ASP A 44 16.31 -8.34 5.78
CA ASP A 44 16.60 -7.65 4.54
C ASP A 44 16.00 -8.44 3.36
N TYR A 45 14.89 -7.93 2.83
CA TYR A 45 14.19 -8.54 1.69
C TYR A 45 14.81 -8.20 0.34
N PHE A 46 15.73 -7.23 0.28
CA PHE A 46 16.10 -6.56 -0.98
C PHE A 46 17.57 -6.76 -1.36
N ARG A 47 18.49 -6.74 -0.40
CA ARG A 47 19.93 -6.75 -0.67
C ARG A 47 20.44 -8.04 -1.29
N SER A 48 19.79 -9.16 -0.99
CA SER A 48 20.13 -10.48 -1.55
C SER A 48 19.52 -10.74 -2.92
N LEU A 49 18.64 -9.85 -3.42
CA LEU A 49 17.98 -10.05 -4.71
C LEU A 49 18.97 -9.94 -5.86
N THR A 50 18.92 -10.90 -6.78
CA THR A 50 19.60 -10.82 -8.07
C THR A 50 18.91 -9.75 -8.95
N PRO A 51 19.60 -9.18 -9.95
CA PRO A 51 19.07 -8.07 -10.76
C PRO A 51 17.73 -8.34 -11.48
N TRP A 52 17.42 -9.60 -11.75
CA TRP A 52 16.19 -10.03 -12.44
C TRP A 52 15.06 -10.43 -11.49
N GLN A 53 15.35 -10.62 -10.21
CA GLN A 53 14.34 -11.05 -9.24
C GLN A 53 13.33 -9.95 -8.94
N VAL A 54 12.07 -10.37 -8.84
CA VAL A 54 10.91 -9.58 -8.43
C VAL A 54 10.40 -10.13 -7.10
N VAL A 55 10.26 -9.25 -6.10
CA VAL A 55 9.89 -9.62 -4.74
C VAL A 55 8.50 -9.11 -4.35
N ASN A 56 7.76 -9.91 -3.58
CA ASN A 56 6.44 -9.54 -3.04
C ASN A 56 6.52 -8.62 -1.79
N ARG A 57 7.45 -7.66 -1.80
CA ARG A 57 7.66 -6.67 -0.73
C ARG A 57 7.87 -5.28 -1.30
N LEU A 58 7.22 -4.28 -0.71
CA LEU A 58 7.46 -2.87 -0.97
C LEU A 58 8.32 -2.26 0.15
N PRO A 59 9.43 -1.59 -0.19
CA PRO A 59 10.17 -0.78 0.76
C PRO A 59 9.28 0.26 1.44
N ASN A 60 9.46 0.48 2.74
CA ASN A 60 8.75 1.50 3.53
C ASN A 60 7.20 1.39 3.53
N VAL A 61 6.61 0.24 3.16
CA VAL A 61 5.16 0.04 3.15
C VAL A 61 4.51 0.22 4.55
N ASN A 62 5.31 0.08 5.61
CA ASN A 62 4.89 0.32 6.99
C ASN A 62 4.43 1.75 7.25
N ILE A 63 4.72 2.71 6.36
CA ILE A 63 4.15 4.07 6.44
C ILE A 63 2.61 4.05 6.38
N ILE A 64 1.99 3.12 5.64
CA ILE A 64 0.53 2.97 5.62
C ILE A 64 0.04 1.79 6.46
N CYS A 65 0.92 0.87 6.87
CA CYS A 65 0.52 -0.33 7.59
C CYS A 65 0.72 -0.26 9.12
N ARG A 66 1.44 0.74 9.62
CA ARG A 66 1.41 1.15 11.03
C ARG A 66 0.42 2.29 11.22
N LYS A 67 -0.34 2.27 12.31
CA LYS A 67 -1.52 3.13 12.53
C LYS A 67 -1.16 4.63 12.57
N ALA A 68 -0.16 5.02 13.34
CA ALA A 68 0.28 6.40 13.50
C ALA A 68 0.98 6.95 12.25
N PRO A 69 1.94 6.24 11.61
CA PRO A 69 2.45 6.62 10.30
C PRO A 69 1.36 6.79 9.24
N PHE A 70 0.35 5.90 9.21
CA PHE A 70 -0.76 5.98 8.26
C PHE A 70 -1.59 7.26 8.46
N VAL A 71 -2.02 7.52 9.70
CA VAL A 71 -2.75 8.75 10.04
C VAL A 71 -1.94 9.97 9.66
N ARG A 72 -0.63 9.97 9.95
CA ARG A 72 0.27 11.06 9.59
C ARG A 72 0.35 11.24 8.08
N ALA A 73 0.55 10.16 7.31
CA ALA A 73 0.66 10.21 5.85
C ALA A 73 -0.59 10.82 5.21
N VAL A 74 -1.77 10.37 5.62
CA VAL A 74 -3.06 10.91 5.16
C VAL A 74 -3.22 12.39 5.55
N GLN A 75 -2.98 12.74 6.82
CA GLN A 75 -3.17 14.11 7.32
C GLN A 75 -2.23 15.12 6.65
N ARG A 76 -1.05 14.69 6.18
CA ARG A 76 -0.13 15.58 5.45
C ARG A 76 -0.72 16.06 4.13
N ILE A 77 -1.45 15.20 3.43
CA ILE A 77 -2.09 15.52 2.15
C ILE A 77 -3.47 16.14 2.34
N GLN A 78 -4.24 15.67 3.34
CA GLN A 78 -5.58 16.17 3.65
C GLN A 78 -5.64 17.68 3.84
N LYS A 79 -4.54 18.33 4.26
CA LYS A 79 -4.43 19.80 4.36
C LYS A 79 -4.67 20.52 3.04
N PHE A 80 -4.32 19.89 1.92
CA PHE A 80 -4.41 20.45 0.57
C PHE A 80 -5.63 19.92 -0.19
N PHE A 81 -6.09 18.71 0.15
CA PHE A 81 -7.23 18.04 -0.49
C PHE A 81 -8.27 17.58 0.55
N PRO A 82 -8.85 18.48 1.38
CA PRO A 82 -9.70 18.08 2.50
C PRO A 82 -10.99 17.36 2.07
N SER A 83 -11.56 17.71 0.91
CA SER A 83 -12.76 17.08 0.35
C SER A 83 -12.51 15.66 -0.18
N ASN A 84 -11.27 15.33 -0.56
CA ASN A 84 -10.92 14.01 -1.07
C ASN A 84 -10.61 13.02 0.05
N PHE A 85 -9.95 13.48 1.11
CA PHE A 85 -9.52 12.65 2.23
C PHE A 85 -10.58 12.60 3.34
N THR A 86 -11.79 12.14 3.00
CA THR A 86 -12.92 12.05 3.95
C THR A 86 -13.14 10.64 4.50
N PHE A 87 -12.33 9.67 4.08
CA PHE A 87 -12.41 8.25 4.45
C PHE A 87 -11.64 7.88 5.72
N LEU A 88 -10.83 8.79 6.28
CA LEU A 88 -10.18 8.60 7.57
C LEU A 88 -11.03 9.28 8.65
N PRO A 89 -11.54 8.55 9.66
CA PRO A 89 -12.23 9.19 10.78
C PRO A 89 -11.30 10.17 11.50
N LYS A 90 -11.83 11.22 12.11
CA LYS A 90 -11.01 12.25 12.76
C LYS A 90 -10.07 11.60 13.78
N SER A 91 -8.77 11.75 13.56
CA SER A 91 -7.73 10.98 14.25
C SER A 91 -6.67 11.90 14.86
N TYR A 92 -6.09 11.43 15.96
CA TYR A 92 -5.05 12.11 16.73
C TYR A 92 -3.94 11.10 17.05
N ILE A 93 -2.69 11.48 16.82
CA ILE A 93 -1.50 10.70 17.14
C ILE A 93 -1.06 11.05 18.55
N LEU A 94 -1.19 10.12 19.49
CA LEU A 94 -0.83 10.29 20.89
C LEU A 94 0.58 9.71 21.16
N PRO A 95 1.36 10.31 22.08
CA PRO A 95 1.03 11.48 22.91
C PRO A 95 1.21 12.85 22.22
N LEU A 96 1.67 12.87 20.95
CA LEU A 96 2.04 14.10 20.24
C LEU A 96 0.91 15.13 20.11
N GLN A 97 -0.33 14.67 20.00
CA GLN A 97 -1.54 15.49 19.83
C GLN A 97 -2.47 15.38 21.05
N LYS A 98 -1.89 15.26 22.26
CA LYS A 98 -2.63 15.12 23.52
C LYS A 98 -3.61 16.27 23.77
N GLU A 99 -3.13 17.51 23.74
CA GLU A 99 -3.95 18.69 24.06
C GLU A 99 -5.20 18.82 23.15
N PRO A 100 -5.07 18.82 21.80
CA PRO A 100 -6.24 18.94 20.95
C PRO A 100 -7.18 17.72 21.03
N PHE A 101 -6.66 16.54 21.38
CA PHE A 101 -7.49 15.36 21.62
C PHE A 101 -8.30 15.47 22.92
N MET A 102 -7.65 15.79 24.04
CA MET A 102 -8.33 15.95 25.33
C MET A 102 -9.37 17.07 25.29
N SER A 103 -9.12 18.15 24.53
CA SER A 103 -10.12 19.19 24.27
C SER A 103 -11.40 18.64 23.60
N GLN A 104 -11.31 17.61 22.76
CA GLN A 104 -12.51 16.97 22.22
C GLN A 104 -13.17 16.01 23.21
N VAL A 105 -12.38 15.20 23.94
CA VAL A 105 -12.91 14.27 24.95
C VAL A 105 -13.72 15.01 26.02
N ASN A 106 -13.21 16.16 26.48
CA ASN A 106 -13.86 16.99 27.50
C ASN A 106 -15.17 17.65 27.03
N LYS A 107 -15.54 17.55 25.75
CA LYS A 107 -16.88 17.97 25.27
C LYS A 107 -17.96 16.93 25.57
N HIS A 108 -17.57 15.71 25.95
CA HIS A 108 -18.48 14.62 26.33
C HIS A 108 -19.63 14.35 25.34
N ASN A 109 -19.40 14.51 24.04
CA ASN A 109 -20.45 14.41 23.02
C ASN A 109 -20.21 13.32 21.96
N LYS A 110 -19.09 12.60 22.04
CA LYS A 110 -18.66 11.60 21.04
C LYS A 110 -17.95 10.44 21.69
N THR A 111 -18.02 9.29 21.04
CA THR A 111 -17.22 8.11 21.38
C THR A 111 -15.91 8.11 20.59
N TYR A 112 -14.83 7.71 21.24
CA TYR A 112 -13.51 7.56 20.64
C TYR A 112 -12.97 6.15 20.84
N ILE A 113 -12.09 5.73 19.94
CA ILE A 113 -11.34 4.49 20.03
C ILE A 113 -9.84 4.80 19.99
N VAL A 114 -9.10 4.33 21.01
CA VAL A 114 -7.64 4.45 21.08
C VAL A 114 -7.01 3.11 20.77
N LYS A 115 -6.08 3.09 19.82
CA LYS A 115 -5.41 1.88 19.32
C LYS A 115 -3.89 2.05 19.44
N PRO A 116 -3.15 1.12 20.09
CA PRO A 116 -1.70 1.14 20.09
C PRO A 116 -1.13 1.01 18.68
N ASP A 117 -0.06 1.71 18.35
CA ASP A 117 0.47 1.75 16.99
C ASP A 117 0.98 0.38 16.49
N ASN A 118 1.67 -0.36 17.36
CA ASN A 118 2.15 -1.72 17.08
C ASN A 118 1.13 -2.80 17.49
N GLY A 119 -0.10 -2.42 17.85
CA GLY A 119 -1.14 -3.34 18.27
C GLY A 119 -1.76 -4.10 17.09
N ALA A 120 -2.00 -5.39 17.29
CA ALA A 120 -2.74 -6.27 16.38
C ALA A 120 -3.81 -7.05 17.17
N LEU A 121 -4.76 -7.68 16.45
CA LEU A 121 -5.77 -8.59 17.02
C LEU A 121 -6.65 -7.96 18.12
N GLY A 122 -6.83 -6.63 18.11
CA GLY A 122 -7.64 -5.92 19.09
C GLY A 122 -6.96 -5.67 20.45
N GLN A 123 -5.69 -6.05 20.62
CA GLN A 123 -5.00 -5.89 21.90
C GLN A 123 -4.72 -4.42 22.23
N GLY A 124 -5.01 -4.03 23.47
CA GLY A 124 -4.79 -2.68 23.99
C GLY A 124 -5.74 -1.60 23.45
N ILE A 125 -6.81 -2.00 22.75
CA ILE A 125 -7.85 -1.07 22.31
C ILE A 125 -8.66 -0.57 23.52
N VAL A 126 -8.85 0.75 23.58
CA VAL A 126 -9.71 1.40 24.59
C VAL A 126 -10.82 2.16 23.87
N VAL A 127 -12.06 1.96 24.29
CA VAL A 127 -13.21 2.77 23.85
C VAL A 127 -13.52 3.78 24.95
N ILE A 128 -13.66 5.04 24.56
CA ILE A 128 -13.97 6.17 25.45
C ILE A 128 -15.36 6.67 25.06
N ASN A 129 -16.35 6.46 25.92
CA ASN A 129 -17.72 6.92 25.71
C ASN A 129 -17.88 8.38 26.17
N PRO A 130 -19.00 9.03 25.81
CA PRO A 130 -19.40 10.28 26.45
C PRO A 130 -19.32 10.17 27.97
N SER A 131 -18.78 11.19 28.62
CA SER A 131 -18.54 11.25 30.09
C SER A 131 -17.39 10.39 30.65
N ASP A 132 -16.81 9.47 29.87
CA ASP A 132 -15.66 8.70 30.34
C ASP A 132 -14.43 9.61 30.53
N GLN A 133 -13.69 9.40 31.61
CA GLN A 133 -12.38 10.01 31.79
C GLN A 133 -11.31 9.17 31.09
N TYR A 134 -10.33 9.83 30.47
CA TYR A 134 -9.22 9.14 29.81
C TYR A 134 -7.88 9.80 30.13
N GLN A 135 -6.89 8.98 30.49
CA GLN A 135 -5.53 9.43 30.71
C GLN A 135 -4.65 8.99 29.53
N VAL A 136 -4.11 9.97 28.80
CA VAL A 136 -3.19 9.72 27.69
C VAL A 136 -1.88 9.12 28.22
N THR A 137 -1.54 7.92 27.74
CA THR A 137 -0.26 7.24 28.02
C THR A 137 0.88 7.80 27.16
N ASN A 138 2.13 7.44 27.51
CA ASN A 138 3.31 7.80 26.71
C ASN A 138 3.57 6.86 25.53
N HIS A 139 2.76 5.81 25.36
CA HIS A 139 2.91 4.87 24.24
C HIS A 139 2.30 5.45 22.97
N LEU A 140 3.01 5.27 21.86
CA LEU A 140 2.53 5.70 20.55
C LEU A 140 1.22 5.00 20.21
N SER A 141 0.18 5.79 20.00
CA SER A 141 -1.18 5.31 19.73
C SER A 141 -1.92 6.29 18.82
N VAL A 142 -3.00 5.80 18.23
CA VAL A 142 -3.95 6.60 17.47
C VAL A 142 -5.26 6.63 18.23
N ALA A 143 -5.72 7.83 18.60
CA ALA A 143 -7.08 8.06 19.04
C ALA A 143 -7.93 8.52 17.85
N GLN A 144 -9.08 7.88 17.65
CA GLN A 144 -9.90 8.08 16.47
C GLN A 144 -11.38 8.20 16.86
N GLU A 145 -12.11 9.10 16.21
CA GLU A 145 -13.57 9.18 16.36
C GLU A 145 -14.21 7.85 15.96
N TYR A 146 -15.04 7.28 16.84
CA TYR A 146 -15.76 6.04 16.56
C TYR A 146 -16.88 6.31 15.55
N LYS A 147 -16.98 5.47 14.52
CA LYS A 147 -18.02 5.55 13.49
C LYS A 147 -19.02 4.41 13.64
N ASN A 148 -20.30 4.76 13.57
CA ASN A 148 -21.38 3.77 13.55
C ASN A 148 -21.30 2.96 12.25
N SER A 149 -21.53 1.66 12.36
CA SER A 149 -21.49 0.74 11.24
C SER A 149 -22.87 0.62 10.61
N TYR A 150 -22.93 0.45 9.30
CA TYR A 150 -24.06 -0.23 8.67
C TYR A 150 -24.20 -1.62 9.28
N LEU A 151 -25.43 -2.04 9.56
CA LEU A 151 -25.73 -3.35 10.13
C LEU A 151 -26.51 -4.16 9.11
N ILE A 152 -26.15 -5.44 8.98
CA ILE A 152 -26.96 -6.41 8.25
C ILE A 152 -27.58 -7.33 9.30
N ASP A 153 -28.91 -7.33 9.35
CA ASP A 153 -29.72 -8.14 10.25
C ASP A 153 -29.33 -7.98 11.74
N GLY A 154 -28.91 -6.77 12.12
CA GLY A 154 -28.50 -6.41 13.47
C GLY A 154 -27.02 -6.68 13.80
N TYR A 155 -26.24 -7.22 12.86
CA TYR A 155 -24.84 -7.56 13.04
C TYR A 155 -23.92 -6.53 12.37
N LYS A 156 -22.89 -6.14 13.12
CA LYS A 156 -21.79 -5.29 12.62
C LYS A 156 -20.85 -6.14 11.78
N PHE A 157 -20.29 -5.56 10.73
CA PHE A 157 -19.27 -6.20 9.90
C PHE A 157 -18.24 -5.19 9.40
N ASP A 158 -17.10 -5.70 8.97
CA ASP A 158 -16.14 -4.94 8.17
C ASP A 158 -15.80 -5.72 6.89
N LEU A 159 -15.23 -5.03 5.91
CA LEU A 159 -14.76 -5.61 4.66
C LEU A 159 -13.23 -5.68 4.67
N ARG A 160 -12.68 -6.87 4.48
CA ARG A 160 -11.31 -7.09 4.04
C ARG A 160 -11.25 -7.03 2.53
N ILE A 161 -10.79 -5.91 1.99
CA ILE A 161 -10.57 -5.72 0.54
C ILE A 161 -9.07 -5.78 0.23
N TYR A 162 -8.72 -6.40 -0.89
CA TYR A 162 -7.33 -6.61 -1.27
C TYR A 162 -6.85 -5.56 -2.28
N CYS A 163 -5.62 -5.10 -2.12
CA CYS A 163 -4.98 -4.11 -2.99
C CYS A 163 -3.62 -4.63 -3.44
N LEU A 164 -3.38 -4.68 -4.75
CA LEU A 164 -2.05 -4.92 -5.30
C LEU A 164 -1.40 -3.57 -5.59
N VAL A 165 -0.20 -3.36 -5.05
CA VAL A 165 0.62 -2.19 -5.34
C VAL A 165 1.94 -2.64 -5.96
N ILE A 166 2.32 -2.05 -7.10
CA ILE A 166 3.57 -2.32 -7.80
C ILE A 166 4.39 -1.03 -7.87
N ALA A 167 5.66 -1.08 -7.46
CA ALA A 167 6.57 0.06 -7.54
C ALA A 167 7.17 0.18 -8.94
N ALA A 168 6.38 0.67 -9.89
CA ALA A 168 6.82 1.04 -11.24
C ALA A 168 7.36 2.48 -11.28
N GLU A 169 7.34 3.17 -12.43
CA GLU A 169 7.79 4.58 -12.52
C GLU A 169 6.90 5.52 -11.70
N LYS A 170 5.59 5.28 -11.77
CA LYS A 170 4.56 5.69 -10.81
C LYS A 170 4.05 4.41 -10.13
N PRO A 171 3.57 4.46 -8.87
CA PRO A 171 2.99 3.27 -8.27
C PRO A 171 1.80 2.81 -9.12
N GLU A 172 1.75 1.53 -9.49
CA GLU A 172 0.53 0.94 -10.05
C GLU A 172 -0.29 0.37 -8.89
N ILE A 173 -1.57 0.75 -8.81
CA ILE A 173 -2.48 0.43 -7.72
C ILE A 173 -3.68 -0.28 -8.34
N TYR A 174 -3.97 -1.47 -7.85
CA TYR A 174 -5.11 -2.27 -8.28
C TYR A 174 -5.96 -2.66 -7.07
N VAL A 175 -7.27 -2.48 -7.16
CA VAL A 175 -8.23 -2.88 -6.13
C VAL A 175 -8.94 -4.14 -6.59
N TYR A 176 -8.91 -5.18 -5.76
CA TYR A 176 -9.64 -6.41 -6.06
C TYR A 176 -11.13 -6.20 -5.77
N HIS A 177 -11.98 -6.30 -6.79
CA HIS A 177 -13.46 -6.20 -6.70
C HIS A 177 -14.09 -7.47 -6.12
N ASP A 178 -13.57 -7.87 -4.97
CA ASP A 178 -14.11 -8.88 -4.08
C ASP A 178 -13.33 -8.84 -2.77
N GLY A 179 -13.70 -9.68 -1.82
CA GLY A 179 -12.95 -9.80 -0.58
C GLY A 179 -13.73 -10.61 0.44
N ILE A 180 -13.41 -10.38 1.71
CA ILE A 180 -14.03 -11.09 2.81
C ILE A 180 -14.78 -10.10 3.70
N ALA A 181 -16.08 -10.29 3.85
CA ALA A 181 -16.88 -9.58 4.85
C ALA A 181 -16.86 -10.37 6.17
N ARG A 182 -16.43 -9.71 7.24
CA ARG A 182 -16.23 -10.30 8.57
C ARG A 182 -17.28 -9.76 9.53
N PHE A 183 -18.19 -10.62 9.96
CA PHE A 183 -19.29 -10.28 10.84
C PHE A 183 -18.92 -10.51 12.30
N CYS A 184 -19.49 -9.67 13.15
CA CYS A 184 -19.59 -9.92 14.58
C CYS A 184 -20.42 -11.19 14.83
N SER A 185 -20.06 -11.93 15.88
CA SER A 185 -20.74 -13.17 16.30
C SER A 185 -21.92 -12.91 17.25
N ALA A 186 -22.14 -11.66 17.64
CA ALA A 186 -23.30 -11.21 18.41
C ALA A 186 -23.91 -9.92 17.80
N PRO A 187 -25.20 -9.64 18.04
CA PRO A 187 -25.83 -8.38 17.61
C PRO A 187 -25.10 -7.15 18.16
N ALA A 188 -25.12 -6.04 17.40
CA ALA A 188 -24.39 -4.82 17.77
C ALA A 188 -24.83 -4.21 19.12
N ASN A 189 -26.07 -4.44 19.55
CA ASN A 189 -26.63 -3.96 20.81
C ASN A 189 -26.37 -4.90 22.02
N SER A 190 -25.64 -6.00 21.83
CA SER A 190 -25.36 -7.00 22.88
C SER A 190 -24.46 -6.52 24.02
N GLY A 191 -23.85 -5.33 23.89
CA GLY A 191 -23.03 -4.71 24.95
C GLY A 191 -21.69 -5.42 25.22
N ASN A 192 -21.29 -6.40 24.40
CA ASN A 192 -20.05 -7.16 24.58
C ASN A 192 -19.12 -7.06 23.34
N GLN A 193 -17.87 -7.51 23.50
CA GLN A 193 -16.86 -7.44 22.45
C GLN A 193 -17.24 -8.19 21.16
N PHE A 194 -18.06 -9.24 21.26
CA PHE A 194 -18.51 -10.05 20.12
C PHE A 194 -19.53 -9.33 19.23
N GLY A 195 -20.15 -8.26 19.71
CA GLY A 195 -21.00 -7.36 18.92
C GLY A 195 -20.29 -6.09 18.44
N GLN A 196 -19.12 -5.77 19.00
CA GLN A 196 -18.43 -4.50 18.77
C GLN A 196 -17.15 -4.62 17.93
N LEU A 197 -16.44 -5.74 18.02
CA LEU A 197 -15.19 -6.00 17.30
C LEU A 197 -15.40 -7.08 16.25
N THR A 198 -15.08 -6.78 15.00
CA THR A 198 -15.30 -7.65 13.83
C THR A 198 -14.14 -8.63 13.58
N ASN A 199 -13.03 -8.52 14.32
CA ASN A 199 -11.89 -9.41 14.17
C ASN A 199 -12.30 -10.88 14.33
N THR A 200 -12.06 -11.70 13.30
CA THR A 200 -12.35 -13.15 13.30
C THR A 200 -11.73 -13.87 14.51
N ALA A 201 -10.50 -13.50 14.90
CA ALA A 201 -9.82 -14.08 16.07
C ALA A 201 -10.51 -13.80 17.42
N VAL A 202 -11.33 -12.75 17.49
CA VAL A 202 -12.19 -12.46 18.66
C VAL A 202 -13.48 -13.25 18.54
N ASN A 203 -14.16 -13.18 17.39
CA ASN A 203 -15.48 -13.78 17.19
C ASN A 203 -15.50 -15.31 17.18
N ILE A 204 -14.45 -15.99 16.72
CA ILE A 204 -14.34 -17.45 16.79
C ILE A 204 -14.30 -17.96 18.25
N LYS A 205 -13.95 -17.12 19.23
CA LYS A 205 -13.99 -17.51 20.65
C LYS A 205 -15.41 -17.57 21.22
N ASN A 206 -16.42 -17.11 20.48
CA ASN A 206 -17.81 -17.29 20.86
C ASN A 206 -18.21 -18.76 20.61
N PRO A 207 -18.50 -19.57 21.65
CA PRO A 207 -18.72 -21.02 21.50
C PRO A 207 -19.92 -21.37 20.60
N SER A 208 -20.82 -20.42 20.36
CA SER A 208 -22.07 -20.64 19.63
C SER A 208 -21.94 -20.49 18.11
N VAL A 209 -20.73 -20.26 17.58
CA VAL A 209 -20.53 -19.73 16.22
C VAL A 209 -19.37 -20.44 15.52
N THR A 210 -19.55 -20.80 14.24
CA THR A 210 -18.49 -21.34 13.37
C THR A 210 -17.90 -20.24 12.50
N ALA A 211 -16.67 -20.41 12.00
CA ALA A 211 -16.06 -19.45 11.08
C ALA A 211 -16.91 -19.18 9.82
N GLU A 212 -17.64 -20.20 9.35
CA GLU A 212 -18.58 -20.15 8.23
C GLU A 212 -19.75 -19.19 8.49
N SER A 213 -20.21 -19.11 9.74
CA SER A 213 -21.37 -18.27 10.11
C SER A 213 -21.05 -16.79 10.29
N ILE A 214 -19.77 -16.39 10.24
CA ILE A 214 -19.33 -14.99 10.40
C ILE A 214 -18.50 -14.47 9.22
N THR A 215 -18.23 -15.30 8.22
CA THR A 215 -17.32 -14.96 7.12
C THR A 215 -18.04 -15.14 5.79
N HIS A 216 -18.29 -14.04 5.10
CA HIS A 216 -18.98 -14.02 3.81
C HIS A 216 -18.09 -13.44 2.71
N ILE A 217 -18.42 -13.74 1.46
CA ILE A 217 -17.76 -13.12 0.32
C ILE A 217 -18.38 -11.73 0.07
N VAL A 218 -17.54 -10.72 -0.22
CA VAL A 218 -18.00 -9.34 -0.44
C VAL A 218 -19.00 -9.25 -1.58
N SER A 219 -18.78 -10.00 -2.67
CA SER A 219 -19.73 -10.04 -3.79
C SER A 219 -21.12 -10.53 -3.40
N ASP A 220 -21.24 -11.49 -2.48
CA ASP A 220 -22.55 -11.94 -1.95
C ASP A 220 -23.21 -10.84 -1.11
N VAL A 221 -22.44 -10.24 -0.18
CA VAL A 221 -22.93 -9.12 0.65
C VAL A 221 -23.37 -7.94 -0.20
N PHE A 222 -22.63 -7.62 -1.27
CA PHE A 222 -22.96 -6.49 -2.14
C PHE A 222 -24.15 -6.79 -3.03
N ALA A 223 -24.36 -8.04 -3.45
CA ALA A 223 -25.59 -8.45 -4.12
C ALA A 223 -26.81 -8.23 -3.21
N ASP A 224 -26.68 -8.53 -1.91
CA ASP A 224 -27.74 -8.32 -0.93
C ASP A 224 -28.02 -6.84 -0.68
N LEU A 225 -26.98 -6.02 -0.56
CA LEU A 225 -27.12 -4.56 -0.47
C LEU A 225 -27.79 -3.99 -1.73
N LYS A 226 -27.44 -4.50 -2.92
CA LYS A 226 -28.09 -4.10 -4.19
C LYS A 226 -29.58 -4.42 -4.18
N ARG A 227 -29.97 -5.61 -3.71
CA ARG A 227 -31.39 -5.99 -3.55
C ARG A 227 -32.12 -5.09 -2.56
N LYS A 228 -31.42 -4.56 -1.56
CA LYS A 228 -31.92 -3.56 -0.59
C LYS A 228 -31.86 -2.10 -1.11
N GLY A 229 -31.49 -1.88 -2.38
CA GLY A 229 -31.53 -0.57 -3.04
C GLY A 229 -30.22 0.23 -3.01
N ALA A 230 -29.11 -0.36 -2.54
CA ALA A 230 -27.82 0.32 -2.54
C ALA A 230 -27.24 0.49 -3.96
N ASN A 231 -26.62 1.64 -4.23
CA ASN A 231 -25.83 1.86 -5.44
C ASN A 231 -24.42 1.26 -5.27
N ILE A 232 -24.24 0.03 -5.74
CA ILE A 232 -22.98 -0.72 -5.59
C ILE A 232 -21.85 -0.14 -6.43
N ASP A 233 -22.13 0.40 -7.61
CA ASP A 233 -21.10 0.99 -8.47
C ASP A 233 -20.50 2.23 -7.80
N LYS A 234 -21.35 3.07 -7.20
CA LYS A 234 -20.91 4.20 -6.37
C LYS A 234 -20.10 3.73 -5.15
N LEU A 235 -20.56 2.68 -4.47
CA LEU A 235 -19.87 2.14 -3.30
C LEU A 235 -18.46 1.65 -3.65
N TRP A 236 -18.29 0.92 -4.75
CA TRP A 236 -16.98 0.51 -5.24
C TRP A 236 -16.11 1.72 -5.60
N LEU A 237 -16.67 2.71 -6.29
CA LEU A 237 -15.93 3.95 -6.60
C LEU A 237 -15.44 4.67 -5.34
N ASP A 238 -16.25 4.74 -4.29
CA ASP A 238 -15.86 5.34 -3.01
C ASP A 238 -14.76 4.52 -2.30
N ILE A 239 -14.85 3.19 -2.34
CA ILE A 239 -13.83 2.26 -1.79
C ILE A 239 -12.50 2.43 -2.55
N GLU A 240 -12.55 2.43 -3.88
CA GLU A 240 -11.39 2.62 -4.74
C GLU A 240 -10.70 3.96 -4.48
N ASN A 241 -11.48 5.05 -4.36
CA ASN A 241 -10.97 6.37 -4.00
C ASN A 241 -10.25 6.34 -2.66
N ALA A 242 -10.86 5.76 -1.62
CA ALA A 242 -10.27 5.69 -0.30
C ALA A 242 -8.96 4.89 -0.28
N MET A 243 -8.92 3.75 -0.99
CA MET A 243 -7.74 2.89 -1.07
C MET A 243 -6.62 3.52 -1.90
N ALA A 244 -6.93 4.07 -3.07
CA ALA A 244 -5.95 4.74 -3.94
C ALA A 244 -5.32 5.94 -3.22
N LEU A 245 -6.12 6.83 -2.64
CA LEU A 245 -5.64 8.00 -1.91
C LEU A 245 -4.81 7.62 -0.67
N THR A 246 -5.14 6.51 -0.02
CA THR A 246 -4.30 5.96 1.07
C THR A 246 -2.91 5.60 0.58
N VAL A 247 -2.79 4.83 -0.51
CA VAL A 247 -1.48 4.43 -1.06
C VAL A 247 -0.72 5.65 -1.58
N LEU A 248 -1.40 6.55 -2.30
CA LEU A 248 -0.79 7.80 -2.81
C LEU A 248 -0.25 8.68 -1.68
N SER A 249 -0.85 8.64 -0.48
CA SER A 249 -0.34 9.36 0.68
C SER A 249 1.04 8.93 1.18
N ALA A 250 1.46 7.72 0.80
CA ALA A 250 2.77 7.16 1.11
C ALA A 250 3.67 6.92 -0.11
N ALA A 251 3.21 7.29 -1.31
CA ALA A 251 3.96 7.19 -2.56
C ALA A 251 5.42 7.66 -2.43
N PRO A 252 5.76 8.85 -1.91
CA PRO A 252 7.16 9.29 -1.84
C PRO A 252 8.06 8.34 -1.03
N PHE A 253 7.54 7.73 0.04
CA PHE A 253 8.33 6.82 0.89
C PHE A 253 8.55 5.47 0.21
N ILE A 254 7.51 4.93 -0.43
CA ILE A 254 7.55 3.65 -1.15
C ILE A 254 8.44 3.77 -2.38
N MET A 255 8.26 4.84 -3.17
CA MET A 255 8.98 5.05 -4.41
C MET A 255 10.45 5.38 -4.17
N ASN A 256 10.78 6.23 -3.19
CA ASN A 256 12.17 6.48 -2.83
C ASN A 256 12.82 5.21 -2.25
N GLY A 257 12.13 4.49 -1.36
CA GLY A 257 12.61 3.21 -0.85
C GLY A 257 12.93 2.21 -1.97
N SER A 258 12.04 2.10 -2.96
CA SER A 258 12.23 1.24 -4.14
C SER A 258 13.43 1.68 -4.97
N ARG A 259 13.58 2.98 -5.27
CA ARG A 259 14.73 3.51 -6.02
C ARG A 259 16.09 3.18 -5.37
N TYR A 260 16.16 3.18 -4.04
CA TYR A 260 17.42 2.93 -3.32
C TYR A 260 17.66 1.46 -2.99
N GLN A 261 16.63 0.70 -2.60
CA GLN A 261 16.78 -0.68 -2.09
C GLN A 261 16.57 -1.73 -3.18
N CYS A 262 15.67 -1.49 -4.13
CA CYS A 262 15.33 -2.43 -5.19
C CYS A 262 14.99 -1.69 -6.50
N PRO A 263 16.00 -1.04 -7.12
CA PRO A 263 15.78 -0.24 -8.31
C PRO A 263 15.24 -1.11 -9.46
N MET A 264 14.35 -0.52 -10.25
CA MET A 264 13.86 -1.11 -11.49
C MET A 264 15.02 -1.38 -12.46
N ILE A 265 14.99 -2.55 -13.11
CA ILE A 265 15.93 -2.89 -14.18
C ILE A 265 15.11 -3.47 -15.32
N GLY A 266 14.68 -2.59 -16.24
CA GLY A 266 13.79 -2.94 -17.34
C GLY A 266 12.31 -3.08 -16.94
N TYR A 267 12.04 -3.60 -15.74
CA TYR A 267 10.70 -3.80 -15.21
C TYR A 267 10.62 -3.51 -13.69
N PRO A 268 9.41 -3.32 -13.15
CA PRO A 268 9.18 -3.22 -11.71
C PRO A 268 9.62 -4.47 -10.97
N ARG A 269 10.37 -4.31 -9.87
CA ARG A 269 10.91 -5.43 -9.08
C ARG A 269 10.28 -5.60 -7.70
N CYS A 270 9.40 -4.70 -7.30
CA CYS A 270 8.69 -4.77 -6.04
C CYS A 270 7.19 -4.69 -6.27
N PHE A 271 6.45 -5.62 -5.70
CA PHE A 271 5.01 -5.57 -5.59
C PHE A 271 4.57 -6.02 -4.21
N GLN A 272 3.34 -5.72 -3.80
CA GLN A 272 2.81 -6.26 -2.55
C GLN A 272 1.29 -6.33 -2.56
N LEU A 273 0.76 -7.43 -2.02
CA LEU A 273 -0.64 -7.57 -1.67
C LEU A 273 -0.89 -6.94 -0.29
N LEU A 274 -1.74 -5.93 -0.23
CA LEU A 274 -2.19 -5.29 1.00
C LEU A 274 -3.63 -5.70 1.30
N GLY A 275 -3.97 -5.84 2.58
CA GLY A 275 -5.35 -6.03 3.03
C GLY A 275 -5.88 -4.79 3.71
N PHE A 276 -6.89 -4.15 3.14
CA PHE A 276 -7.57 -3.00 3.71
C PHE A 276 -8.77 -3.45 4.53
N ASP A 277 -8.88 -2.91 5.74
CA ASP A 277 -10.03 -3.11 6.61
C ASP A 277 -10.94 -1.89 6.45
N VAL A 278 -12.10 -2.10 5.83
CA VAL A 278 -13.04 -1.04 5.45
C VAL A 278 -14.33 -1.20 6.25
N LEU A 279 -14.72 -0.15 6.97
CA LEU A 279 -16.03 -0.07 7.62
C LEU A 279 -16.98 0.72 6.73
N LEU A 280 -18.21 0.22 6.54
CA LEU A 280 -19.28 1.01 5.94
C LEU A 280 -20.08 1.66 7.06
N ASP A 281 -20.29 2.98 6.99
CA ASP A 281 -21.23 3.65 7.91
C ASP A 281 -22.68 3.46 7.49
N GLU A 282 -23.61 3.97 8.30
CA GLU A 282 -25.06 3.91 8.06
C GLU A 282 -25.52 4.45 6.69
N ASN A 283 -24.71 5.31 6.04
CA ASN A 283 -24.96 5.84 4.71
C ASN A 283 -24.16 5.11 3.61
N LEU A 284 -23.61 3.93 3.93
CA LEU A 284 -22.71 3.14 3.09
C LEU A 284 -21.43 3.89 2.67
N LYS A 285 -21.02 4.93 3.41
CA LYS A 285 -19.74 5.58 3.15
C LYS A 285 -18.60 4.71 3.71
N PRO A 286 -17.55 4.42 2.91
CA PRO A 286 -16.42 3.63 3.37
C PRO A 286 -15.45 4.45 4.23
N TRP A 287 -15.01 3.85 5.34
CA TRP A 287 -13.98 4.35 6.24
C TRP A 287 -12.83 3.35 6.32
N ILE A 288 -11.59 3.80 6.07
CA ILE A 288 -10.41 2.94 6.18
C ILE A 288 -9.99 2.85 7.65
N LEU A 289 -10.08 1.64 8.21
CA LEU A 289 -9.74 1.37 9.61
C LEU A 289 -8.24 1.11 9.80
N GLU A 290 -7.67 0.26 8.95
CA GLU A 290 -6.24 -0.07 8.91
C GLU A 290 -5.85 -0.72 7.57
N VAL A 291 -4.54 -0.75 7.31
CA VAL A 291 -3.95 -1.45 6.16
C VAL A 291 -2.99 -2.50 6.68
N ASN A 292 -3.12 -3.73 6.19
CA ASN A 292 -2.31 -4.87 6.57
C ASN A 292 -1.30 -5.17 5.46
N TYR A 293 0.00 -5.04 5.76
CA TYR A 293 1.08 -5.38 4.81
C TYR A 293 1.21 -6.89 4.56
N ARG A 294 0.62 -7.72 5.43
CA ARG A 294 0.48 -9.16 5.26
C ARG A 294 -0.95 -9.54 5.66
N PRO A 295 -1.92 -9.44 4.74
CA PRO A 295 -3.24 -9.98 5.02
C PRO A 295 -3.15 -11.49 5.27
N SER A 296 -4.02 -12.02 6.13
CA SER A 296 -4.14 -13.47 6.31
C SER A 296 -4.61 -14.12 5.01
N LEU A 297 -3.88 -15.14 4.58
CA LEU A 297 -4.26 -16.00 3.45
C LEU A 297 -4.76 -17.37 3.91
N GLU A 298 -4.88 -17.60 5.23
CA GLU A 298 -5.63 -18.74 5.79
C GLU A 298 -7.09 -18.68 5.37
N TYR A 299 -7.77 -19.81 5.24
CA TYR A 299 -9.18 -19.84 4.85
C TYR A 299 -10.00 -20.63 5.87
N GLY A 300 -11.20 -20.13 6.18
CA GLY A 300 -12.19 -20.82 7.00
C GLY A 300 -13.23 -21.59 6.21
N THR A 301 -13.40 -21.26 4.92
CA THR A 301 -14.44 -21.84 4.05
C THR A 301 -13.89 -22.16 2.66
N GLN A 302 -14.55 -23.04 1.92
CA GLN A 302 -14.17 -23.35 0.54
C GLN A 302 -14.33 -22.13 -0.40
N ALA A 303 -15.33 -21.27 -0.15
CA ALA A 303 -15.52 -20.04 -0.91
C ALA A 303 -14.34 -19.07 -0.71
N GLU A 304 -13.87 -18.91 0.53
CA GLU A 304 -12.68 -18.10 0.84
C GLU A 304 -11.41 -18.70 0.21
N LYS A 305 -11.24 -20.03 0.25
CA LYS A 305 -10.15 -20.74 -0.41
C LYS A 305 -10.12 -20.42 -1.91
N ASN A 306 -11.25 -20.60 -2.59
CA ASN A 306 -11.39 -20.36 -4.02
C ASN A 306 -11.13 -18.89 -4.39
N LEU A 307 -11.67 -17.94 -3.60
CA LEU A 307 -11.44 -16.52 -3.79
C LEU A 307 -9.96 -16.18 -3.71
N LYS A 308 -9.25 -16.68 -2.68
CA LYS A 308 -7.83 -16.37 -2.45
C LYS A 308 -6.94 -16.99 -3.52
N ILE A 309 -7.20 -18.24 -3.93
CA ILE A 309 -6.46 -18.88 -5.03
C ILE A 309 -6.63 -18.05 -6.31
N LYS A 310 -7.88 -17.73 -6.69
CA LYS A 310 -8.16 -16.94 -7.89
C LYS A 310 -7.48 -15.57 -7.84
N MET A 311 -7.63 -14.85 -6.73
CA MET A 311 -6.99 -13.56 -6.51
C MET A 311 -5.47 -13.66 -6.65
N LEU A 312 -4.83 -14.65 -6.03
CA LEU A 312 -3.38 -14.81 -6.10
C LEU A 312 -2.91 -15.11 -7.53
N LYS A 313 -3.66 -15.92 -8.28
CA LYS A 313 -3.34 -16.19 -9.69
C LYS A 313 -3.40 -14.93 -10.55
N GLU A 314 -4.46 -14.14 -10.40
CA GLU A 314 -4.63 -12.87 -11.09
C GLU A 314 -3.53 -11.88 -10.70
N LEU A 315 -3.23 -11.78 -9.40
CA LEU A 315 -2.13 -10.95 -8.88
C LEU A 315 -0.79 -11.32 -9.50
N MET A 316 -0.42 -12.61 -9.50
CA MET A 316 0.86 -13.08 -10.04
C MET A 316 0.98 -12.79 -11.54
N SER A 317 -0.12 -12.97 -12.27
CA SER A 317 -0.20 -12.70 -13.71
C SER A 317 -0.01 -11.21 -14.05
N ILE A 318 -0.44 -10.31 -13.16
CA ILE A 318 -0.21 -8.86 -13.29
C ILE A 318 1.19 -8.49 -12.81
N ALA A 319 1.58 -8.94 -11.61
CA ALA A 319 2.72 -8.41 -10.88
C ALA A 319 4.09 -8.81 -11.46
N PHE A 320 4.25 -10.03 -11.96
CA PHE A 320 5.55 -10.50 -12.48
C PHE A 320 5.47 -11.39 -13.74
N PRO A 321 4.86 -10.92 -14.86
CA PRO A 321 4.76 -11.68 -16.10
C PRO A 321 6.07 -11.71 -16.91
N HIS A 322 7.19 -12.12 -16.29
CA HIS A 322 8.54 -11.98 -16.87
C HIS A 322 9.13 -13.32 -17.38
N GLN A 323 8.33 -14.18 -18.01
CA GLN A 323 8.79 -15.49 -18.54
C GLN A 323 10.01 -15.31 -19.45
N SER A 324 9.98 -14.34 -20.37
CA SER A 324 11.07 -14.06 -21.30
C SER A 324 12.36 -13.63 -20.59
N ALA A 325 12.24 -12.95 -19.44
CA ALA A 325 13.40 -12.60 -18.63
C ALA A 325 13.99 -13.86 -17.97
N GLU A 326 13.15 -14.76 -17.45
CA GLU A 326 13.63 -16.01 -16.87
C GLU A 326 14.34 -16.90 -17.89
N GLU A 327 13.77 -17.03 -19.09
CA GLU A 327 14.37 -17.80 -20.19
C GLU A 327 15.73 -17.22 -20.57
N ALA A 328 15.85 -15.90 -20.64
CA ALA A 328 17.13 -15.24 -20.87
C ALA A 328 18.15 -15.52 -19.75
N VAL A 329 17.74 -15.40 -18.48
CA VAL A 329 18.61 -15.68 -17.32
C VAL A 329 19.11 -17.12 -17.34
N ARG A 330 18.23 -18.10 -17.57
CA ARG A 330 18.59 -19.53 -17.59
C ARG A 330 19.51 -19.91 -18.75
N GLN A 331 19.51 -19.14 -19.84
CA GLN A 331 20.43 -19.33 -20.96
C GLN A 331 21.81 -18.70 -20.71
N MET A 332 21.92 -17.78 -19.74
CA MET A 332 23.17 -17.11 -19.41
C MET A 332 24.05 -18.00 -18.52
N LYS A 333 25.31 -18.18 -18.91
CA LYS A 333 26.26 -19.07 -18.22
C LYS A 333 27.09 -18.39 -17.12
N HIS A 334 26.89 -17.09 -16.85
CA HIS A 334 27.76 -16.31 -15.95
C HIS A 334 26.97 -15.41 -15.00
N PRO A 335 27.51 -15.13 -13.81
CA PRO A 335 26.87 -14.24 -12.85
C PRO A 335 26.79 -12.83 -13.43
N ILE A 336 25.59 -12.26 -13.38
CA ILE A 336 25.30 -10.92 -13.89
C ILE A 336 25.09 -9.99 -12.70
N HIS A 337 25.91 -8.95 -12.63
CA HIS A 337 25.70 -7.82 -11.72
C HIS A 337 24.64 -6.87 -12.30
N ASN A 338 24.11 -5.97 -11.46
CA ASN A 338 23.04 -5.03 -11.83
C ASN A 338 23.31 -4.31 -13.17
N ASP A 339 24.53 -3.85 -13.42
CA ASP A 339 24.85 -3.08 -14.63
C ASP A 339 24.93 -3.94 -15.89
N SER A 340 25.42 -5.18 -15.77
CA SER A 340 25.39 -6.14 -16.88
C SER A 340 23.95 -6.52 -17.26
N TRP A 341 23.06 -6.68 -16.28
CA TRP A 341 21.64 -6.96 -16.54
C TRP A 341 20.94 -5.77 -17.20
N LYS A 342 21.22 -4.55 -16.73
CA LYS A 342 20.71 -3.31 -17.35
C LYS A 342 21.13 -3.21 -18.82
N ILE A 343 22.40 -3.48 -19.14
CA ILE A 343 22.91 -3.46 -20.52
C ILE A 343 22.26 -4.58 -21.36
N TYR A 344 22.05 -5.76 -20.78
CA TYR A 344 21.40 -6.85 -21.49
C TYR A 344 19.96 -6.48 -21.85
N ILE A 345 19.16 -6.04 -20.88
CA ILE A 345 17.76 -5.68 -21.09
C ILE A 345 17.62 -4.49 -22.05
N SER A 346 18.52 -3.50 -22.01
CA SER A 346 18.46 -2.38 -22.95
C SER A 346 18.68 -2.79 -24.41
N LYS A 347 19.41 -3.90 -24.64
CA LYS A 347 19.62 -4.50 -25.96
C LYS A 347 18.50 -5.47 -26.37
N HIS A 348 17.73 -5.99 -25.42
CA HIS A 348 16.66 -6.99 -25.66
C HIS A 348 15.30 -6.42 -25.24
N LYS A 349 14.87 -5.36 -25.93
CA LYS A 349 13.61 -4.66 -25.64
C LYS A 349 12.38 -5.57 -25.69
N ASN A 350 12.43 -6.64 -26.48
CA ASN A 350 11.40 -7.66 -26.58
C ASN A 350 11.04 -8.30 -25.22
N ILE A 351 11.98 -8.37 -24.26
CA ILE A 351 11.71 -8.90 -22.92
C ILE A 351 10.77 -7.97 -22.14
N GLY A 352 11.00 -6.66 -22.22
CA GLY A 352 10.14 -5.64 -21.60
C GLY A 352 8.77 -5.56 -22.28
N GLU A 353 8.75 -5.59 -23.61
CA GLU A 353 7.52 -5.56 -24.42
C GLU A 353 6.63 -6.78 -24.17
N ASP A 354 7.21 -7.99 -24.13
CA ASP A 354 6.49 -9.22 -23.79
C ASP A 354 5.87 -9.14 -22.38
N SER A 355 6.64 -8.63 -21.40
CA SER A 355 6.15 -8.45 -20.03
C SER A 355 4.97 -7.49 -19.97
N LEU A 356 5.03 -6.37 -20.70
CA LEU A 356 3.96 -5.37 -20.77
C LEU A 356 2.70 -5.95 -21.43
N ASN A 357 2.85 -6.63 -22.57
CA ASN A 357 1.74 -7.25 -23.29
C ASN A 357 1.03 -8.31 -22.44
N LYS A 358 1.79 -9.14 -21.72
CA LYS A 358 1.22 -10.14 -20.81
C LYS A 358 0.47 -9.51 -19.65
N ARG A 359 1.01 -8.43 -19.06
CA ARG A 359 0.31 -7.66 -18.02
C ARG A 359 -1.02 -7.11 -18.53
N GLN A 360 -1.02 -6.42 -19.68
CA GLN A 360 -2.23 -5.88 -20.28
C GLN A 360 -3.27 -6.96 -20.60
N ASN A 361 -2.84 -8.15 -20.99
CA ASN A 361 -3.74 -9.29 -21.19
C ASN A 361 -4.32 -9.81 -19.87
N ALA A 362 -3.51 -9.88 -18.80
CA ALA A 362 -3.97 -10.27 -17.47
C ALA A 362 -4.99 -9.27 -16.91
N GLU A 363 -4.80 -7.96 -17.16
CA GLU A 363 -5.71 -6.89 -16.75
C GLU A 363 -7.10 -6.97 -17.37
N ARG A 364 -7.28 -7.64 -18.51
CA ARG A 364 -8.59 -7.77 -19.17
C ARG A 364 -9.52 -8.77 -18.49
N ASN A 365 -8.96 -9.77 -17.80
CA ASN A 365 -9.68 -10.93 -17.29
C ASN A 365 -9.44 -11.14 -15.80
N THR A 366 -9.51 -10.05 -15.04
CA THR A 366 -9.20 -10.04 -13.61
C THR A 366 -10.24 -9.24 -12.83
N LYS A 367 -10.40 -9.55 -11.55
CA LYS A 367 -11.14 -8.70 -10.61
C LYS A 367 -10.27 -7.56 -10.05
N PHE A 368 -8.97 -7.53 -10.33
CA PHE A 368 -8.11 -6.38 -10.01
C PHE A 368 -8.41 -5.21 -10.96
N VAL A 369 -9.18 -4.25 -10.48
CA VAL A 369 -9.42 -3.00 -11.20
C VAL A 369 -8.20 -2.10 -11.05
N HIS A 370 -7.58 -1.75 -12.17
CA HIS A 370 -6.46 -0.81 -12.20
C HIS A 370 -6.96 0.61 -11.88
N VAL A 371 -6.64 1.10 -10.68
CA VAL A 371 -7.10 2.41 -10.22
C VAL A 371 -6.07 3.50 -10.52
N PHE A 372 -4.78 3.28 -10.37
CA PHE A 372 -3.80 4.33 -10.64
C PHE A 372 -2.50 3.74 -11.19
N PRO A 373 -1.85 4.36 -12.19
CA PRO A 373 -2.25 5.58 -12.89
C PRO A 373 -3.47 5.34 -13.80
N ASN A 374 -4.39 6.32 -13.85
CA ASN A 374 -5.58 6.24 -14.69
C ASN A 374 -5.79 7.56 -15.43
N PRO A 375 -5.91 7.54 -16.78
CA PRO A 375 -6.06 8.75 -17.58
C PRO A 375 -7.49 9.32 -17.56
N SER A 376 -8.46 8.64 -16.95
CA SER A 376 -9.85 9.09 -16.91
C SER A 376 -9.99 10.45 -16.22
N PRO A 377 -10.72 11.42 -16.81
CA PRO A 377 -11.01 12.72 -16.20
C PRO A 377 -11.66 12.61 -14.80
N GLU A 378 -12.50 11.59 -14.58
CA GLU A 378 -13.18 11.34 -13.30
C GLU A 378 -12.20 11.03 -12.16
N ARG A 379 -10.99 10.59 -12.51
CA ARG A 379 -9.91 10.19 -11.58
C ARG A 379 -8.71 11.13 -11.66
N SER A 380 -8.84 12.26 -12.35
CA SER A 380 -7.80 13.28 -12.51
C SER A 380 -7.23 13.79 -11.19
N GLN A 381 -8.05 13.80 -10.13
CA GLN A 381 -7.64 14.15 -8.76
C GLN A 381 -6.49 13.28 -8.25
N TRP A 382 -6.40 12.01 -8.63
CA TRP A 382 -5.33 11.11 -8.17
C TRP A 382 -3.95 11.54 -8.68
N ASN A 383 -3.88 12.07 -9.91
CA ASN A 383 -2.64 12.64 -10.44
C ASN A 383 -2.22 13.87 -9.62
N ALA A 384 -3.14 14.79 -9.33
CA ALA A 384 -2.84 15.97 -8.52
C ALA A 384 -2.38 15.59 -7.10
N VAL A 385 -3.02 14.59 -6.48
CA VAL A 385 -2.62 14.05 -5.18
C VAL A 385 -1.24 13.40 -5.25
N TYR A 386 -0.96 12.61 -6.28
CA TYR A 386 0.35 11.98 -6.47
C TYR A 386 1.47 13.02 -6.60
N GLU A 387 1.30 14.00 -7.49
CA GLU A 387 2.31 15.05 -7.71
C GLU A 387 2.56 15.86 -6.42
N LEU A 388 1.48 16.23 -5.70
CA LEU A 388 1.65 16.87 -4.39
C LEU A 388 2.40 15.95 -3.43
N SER A 389 1.99 14.70 -3.28
CA SER A 389 2.61 13.73 -2.38
C SER A 389 4.11 13.60 -2.64
N MET A 390 4.51 13.51 -3.92
CA MET A 390 5.91 13.45 -4.35
C MET A 390 6.69 14.75 -4.10
N SER A 391 6.01 15.91 -4.06
CA SER A 391 6.62 17.20 -3.72
C SER A 391 6.85 17.40 -2.22
N LEU A 392 6.10 16.68 -1.37
CA LEU A 392 6.21 16.82 0.08
C LEU A 392 7.50 16.16 0.60
N PRO A 393 8.11 16.69 1.68
CA PRO A 393 9.33 16.12 2.28
C PRO A 393 9.14 14.65 2.68
N SER A 394 10.02 13.76 2.26
CA SER A 394 9.87 12.30 2.45
C SER A 394 10.71 11.75 3.62
N GLU A 395 11.21 12.62 4.49
CA GLU A 395 11.96 12.19 5.66
C GLU A 395 11.03 11.58 6.71
N ILE A 396 11.49 10.46 7.26
CA ILE A 396 10.92 9.86 8.46
C ILE A 396 11.64 10.52 9.64
N GLY A 397 10.90 11.34 10.40
CA GLY A 397 11.44 12.09 11.53
C GLY A 397 11.08 11.45 12.87
N ASN A 398 11.77 11.92 13.93
CA ASN A 398 11.58 11.61 15.35
C ASN A 398 11.85 10.16 15.81
N CYS A 399 11.86 9.95 17.13
CA CYS A 399 12.08 8.63 17.75
C CYS A 399 10.96 7.60 17.50
N TRP A 400 9.84 8.02 16.92
CA TRP A 400 8.66 7.19 16.64
C TRP A 400 8.60 6.68 15.19
N ASN A 401 9.54 7.08 14.33
CA ASN A 401 9.58 6.76 12.91
C ASN A 401 8.34 7.24 12.14
N LEU A 402 7.93 8.49 12.36
CA LEU A 402 6.76 9.08 11.71
C LEU A 402 7.18 9.94 10.49
N PRO A 403 6.39 9.96 9.41
CA PRO A 403 6.56 10.97 8.35
C PRO A 403 6.61 12.39 8.93
N ARG A 404 7.54 13.21 8.45
CA ARG A 404 7.68 14.61 8.89
C ARG A 404 6.37 15.38 8.73
N GLU A 405 6.00 16.16 9.74
CA GLU A 405 4.83 17.04 9.65
C GLU A 405 5.01 18.12 8.60
N ILE A 406 3.92 18.51 7.96
CA ILE A 406 3.89 19.66 7.04
C ILE A 406 3.44 20.89 7.83
N PRO A 407 4.27 21.92 8.01
CA PRO A 407 3.86 23.17 8.66
C PRO A 407 2.67 23.80 7.92
N SER A 408 1.82 24.53 8.63
CA SER A 408 0.70 25.28 8.02
C SER A 408 1.17 26.33 7.00
N THR A 409 2.40 26.82 7.13
CA THR A 409 3.03 27.79 6.23
C THR A 409 3.64 27.16 4.97
N TYR A 410 3.64 25.83 4.84
CA TYR A 410 4.29 25.15 3.73
C TYR A 410 3.54 25.40 2.42
N LYS A 411 4.24 25.94 1.41
CA LYS A 411 3.74 26.08 0.04
C LYS A 411 4.41 25.03 -0.84
N PRO A 412 3.65 24.05 -1.38
CA PRO A 412 4.23 23.05 -2.27
C PRO A 412 4.73 23.72 -3.55
N ILE A 413 5.85 23.21 -4.06
CA ILE A 413 6.34 23.58 -5.40
C ILE A 413 5.47 22.81 -6.39
N MET A 414 4.42 23.45 -6.90
CA MET A 414 3.58 22.86 -7.94
C MET A 414 4.36 22.86 -9.25
N ILE A 415 4.71 21.66 -9.74
CA ILE A 415 5.27 21.51 -11.09
C ILE A 415 4.12 21.70 -12.07
N ASN A 416 4.12 22.83 -12.77
CA ASN A 416 3.05 23.18 -13.70
C ASN A 416 3.18 22.31 -14.97
N CYS A 417 2.40 21.23 -15.08
CA CYS A 417 2.44 20.31 -16.22
C CYS A 417 1.77 20.85 -17.50
N GLN A 418 1.39 22.13 -17.55
CA GLN A 418 0.73 22.75 -18.71
C GLN A 418 1.69 23.44 -19.71
N GLN A 419 3.01 23.35 -19.55
CA GLN A 419 3.97 24.00 -20.47
C GLN A 419 4.74 23.05 -21.41
N GLN A 420 4.40 21.76 -21.50
CA GLN A 420 5.06 20.83 -22.43
C GLN A 420 4.24 20.45 -23.68
N GLN A 421 3.21 21.22 -24.04
CA GLN A 421 2.42 20.98 -25.25
C GLN A 421 2.38 22.16 -26.26
N SER A 422 3.24 23.16 -26.15
CA SER A 422 3.28 24.28 -27.11
C SER A 422 4.60 24.44 -27.88
N GLU A 423 5.41 23.39 -28.02
CA GLU A 423 6.55 23.39 -28.94
C GLU A 423 6.60 22.12 -29.79
N ARG A 424 5.52 21.86 -30.53
CA ARG A 424 5.56 21.09 -31.78
C ARG A 424 4.57 21.73 -32.75
N SER A 425 5.03 22.52 -33.72
CA SER A 425 5.17 22.16 -35.16
C SER A 425 5.33 23.48 -35.97
N PRO A 426 5.59 23.50 -37.29
CA PRO A 426 6.27 22.57 -38.19
C PRO A 426 7.42 23.24 -39.00
N HIS A 427 8.07 22.46 -39.87
CA HIS A 427 9.07 22.86 -40.87
C HIS A 427 8.73 24.10 -41.72
N SER A 428 9.74 24.92 -42.01
CA SER A 428 10.01 25.46 -43.36
C SER A 428 11.49 25.85 -43.55
N SER A 429 11.97 25.58 -44.76
CA SER A 429 13.29 25.76 -45.39
C SER A 429 13.88 27.19 -45.42
N SER A 430 15.22 27.32 -45.34
CA SER A 430 16.10 27.88 -46.39
C SER A 430 17.50 28.33 -45.87
N GLU A 431 18.55 27.78 -46.51
CA GLU A 431 19.85 28.36 -46.95
C GLU A 431 20.73 29.36 -46.14
N ASN A 432 22.05 29.05 -46.19
CA ASN A 432 23.26 29.91 -46.29
C ASN A 432 23.89 30.65 -45.07
N THR A 433 24.96 30.03 -44.52
CA THR A 433 26.36 30.47 -44.18
C THR A 433 26.72 31.93 -43.72
N PRO A 434 27.94 32.22 -43.18
CA PRO A 434 28.36 32.10 -41.76
C PRO A 434 29.06 33.38 -41.19
N LYS A 435 28.85 33.77 -39.92
CA LYS A 435 29.74 34.77 -39.27
C LYS A 435 29.91 34.59 -37.74
N ASP A 436 31.14 34.21 -37.38
CA ASP A 436 32.03 34.76 -36.35
C ASP A 436 31.53 35.38 -35.01
N LYS A 437 32.22 34.91 -33.95
CA LYS A 437 32.69 35.61 -32.73
C LYS A 437 31.70 35.91 -31.59
N LYS A 438 31.81 35.14 -30.49
CA LYS A 438 32.60 35.51 -29.27
C LYS A 438 32.39 34.47 -28.17
N VAL A 439 33.47 33.78 -27.81
CA VAL A 439 33.59 32.98 -26.59
C VAL A 439 33.76 33.95 -25.42
N ASN A 440 32.88 33.88 -24.43
CA ASN A 440 33.15 34.42 -23.10
C ASN A 440 32.95 33.31 -22.06
N SER A 441 34.09 32.89 -21.52
CA SER A 441 34.25 32.05 -20.35
C SER A 441 33.73 32.74 -19.09
N ILE A 442 32.85 32.08 -18.33
CA ILE A 442 32.75 32.33 -16.88
C ILE A 442 32.72 30.99 -16.17
N ILE A 443 33.88 30.67 -15.61
CA ILE A 443 34.11 29.64 -14.60
C ILE A 443 33.51 30.17 -13.30
N HIS A 444 32.59 29.43 -12.68
CA HIS A 444 32.30 29.58 -11.25
C HIS A 444 32.36 28.23 -10.54
N SER A 445 33.31 28.18 -9.63
CA SER A 445 33.75 27.09 -8.78
C SER A 445 32.72 26.79 -7.68
N LYS A 446 32.26 25.54 -7.61
CA LYS A 446 31.59 25.01 -6.40
C LYS A 446 32.60 24.23 -5.56
N LYS A 447 33.06 24.86 -4.47
CA LYS A 447 33.78 24.18 -3.38
C LYS A 447 32.87 23.12 -2.76
N ILE A 448 33.33 21.87 -2.82
CA ILE A 448 32.77 20.73 -2.12
C ILE A 448 33.24 20.79 -0.66
N ILE A 449 32.32 20.89 0.30
CA ILE A 449 32.59 20.74 1.72
C ILE A 449 32.27 19.28 2.09
N GLN A 450 33.30 18.49 2.36
CA GLN A 450 33.16 17.18 3.00
C GLN A 450 33.03 17.34 4.53
N PRO A 451 32.14 16.61 5.22
CA PRO A 451 32.17 16.54 6.67
C PRO A 451 33.22 15.53 7.14
N LYS A 452 34.14 16.01 7.99
CA LYS A 452 35.11 15.18 8.73
C LYS A 452 34.39 14.29 9.74
N VAL A 453 34.55 12.97 9.61
CA VAL A 453 34.25 11.98 10.65
C VAL A 453 35.32 12.10 11.74
N LYS A 454 34.92 12.43 12.97
CA LYS A 454 35.74 12.24 14.17
C LYS A 454 35.27 10.98 14.88
N SER A 455 36.16 9.99 14.91
CA SER A 455 36.12 8.83 15.79
C SER A 455 36.21 9.27 17.25
N ASN A 456 35.22 8.90 18.07
CA ASN A 456 35.41 8.77 19.51
C ASN A 456 34.86 7.42 19.94
N GLN A 457 35.78 6.50 20.21
CA GLN A 457 35.54 5.31 21.02
C GLN A 457 35.29 5.76 22.46
N GLN A 458 34.17 5.38 23.04
CA GLN A 458 34.07 5.20 24.49
C GLN A 458 33.20 3.97 24.77
N SER A 459 33.83 3.04 25.46
CA SER A 459 33.31 1.79 25.97
C SER A 459 32.26 2.02 27.05
N PHE A 460 31.16 1.27 27.00
CA PHE A 460 30.34 1.00 28.17
C PHE A 460 30.02 -0.48 28.25
N HIS A 461 30.66 -1.14 29.20
CA HIS A 461 30.28 -2.44 29.76
C HIS A 461 29.07 -2.29 30.69
N ARG A 462 28.10 -3.21 30.57
CA ARG A 462 27.38 -3.93 31.65
C ARG A 462 26.31 -4.80 30.98
N LYS A 463 26.41 -6.14 31.02
CA LYS A 463 26.00 -7.08 32.09
C LYS A 463 24.49 -7.05 32.39
N LEU A 464 23.90 -8.22 32.07
CA LEU A 464 22.56 -8.78 32.37
C LEU A 464 21.39 -8.23 31.55
#